data_AF-A0A959CYK2-F1
#
_entry.id   AF-A0A959CYK2-F1
#
_cell.length_a   1.000
_cell.length_b   1.000
_cell.length_c   1.000
_cell.angle_alpha   90.00
_cell.angle_beta   90.00
_cell.angle_gamma   90.00
#
_symmetry.space_group_name_H-M   'P 1'
#
loop_
_entity.id
_entity.type
_entity.pdbx_description
1 polymer ?
#
loop_
_entity_poly.entity_id
_entity_poly.type
_entity_poly.pdbx_seq_one_letter_code
_entity_poly.pdbx_strand_id
1 'polypeptide(L)' 'MNLKQSKVILEKINALHKSMSMDESNVASIERDLMLSYIKQLYENFLHGEGSQPGNPADPRQERTTVKRTYT' A
#
# COMPACT_ATOMS: atom_id res chain seq x y z
N MET A 1 0.71 11.90 7.60
CA MET A 1 -0.03 10.62 7.59
C MET A 1 -1.00 10.59 6.42
N ASN A 2 -1.08 9.49 5.68
CA ASN A 2 -2.04 9.34 4.59
C ASN A 2 -3.30 8.57 5.07
N LEU A 3 -4.18 9.27 5.80
CA LEU A 3 -5.35 8.66 6.43
C LEU A 3 -6.34 8.06 5.43
N LYS A 4 -6.42 8.63 4.22
CA LYS A 4 -7.29 8.13 3.15
C LYS A 4 -6.80 6.78 2.62
N GLN A 5 -5.50 6.65 2.35
CA GLN A 5 -4.92 5.37 1.94
C GLN A 5 -4.93 4.35 3.08
N SER A 6 -4.69 4.77 4.34
CA SER A 6 -4.83 3.88 5.50
C SER A 6 -6.23 3.25 5.59
N LYS A 7 -7.29 4.04 5.34
CA LYS A 7 -8.67 3.52 5.32
C LYS A 7 -8.87 2.47 4.22
N VAL A 8 -8.37 2.73 3.01
CA VAL A 8 -8.45 1.77 1.89
C VAL A 8 -7.71 0.46 2.23
N ILE A 9 -6.53 0.54 2.83
CA ILE A 9 -5.77 -0.65 3.24
C ILE A 9 -6.52 -1.45 4.33
N LEU A 10 -7.13 -0.76 5.31
CA LEU A 10 -7.95 -1.43 6.33
C LEU A 10 -9.14 -2.18 5.72
N GLU A 11 -9.81 -1.59 4.73
CA GLU A 11 -10.92 -2.25 4.01
C GLU A 11 -10.44 -3.52 3.29
N LYS A 12 -9.26 -3.47 2.65
CA LYS A 12 -8.64 -4.65 2.01
C LYS A 12 -8.27 -5.74 3.01
N ILE A 13 -7.72 -5.39 4.17
CA ILE A 13 -7.39 -6.34 5.23
C ILE A 13 -8.66 -7.03 5.72
N ASN A 14 -9.73 -6.27 5.97
CA ASN A 14 -11.01 -6.84 6.42
C ASN A 14 -11.65 -7.76 5.38
N ALA A 15 -11.58 -7.39 4.09
CA ALA A 15 -12.08 -8.24 3.01
C ALA A 15 -11.29 -9.55 2.91
N LEU A 16 -9.96 -9.49 3.00
CA LEU A 16 -9.09 -10.66 2.98
C LEU A 16 -9.33 -11.55 4.20
N HIS A 17 -9.41 -10.97 5.40
CA HIS A 17 -9.73 -11.69 6.62
C HIS A 17 -11.07 -12.42 6.51
N LYS A 18 -12.10 -11.78 5.95
CA LYS A 18 -13.40 -12.40 5.69
C LYS A 18 -13.27 -13.59 4.73
N SER A 19 -12.48 -13.46 3.65
CA SER A 19 -12.20 -14.56 2.72
C SER A 19 -11.51 -15.73 3.43
N MET A 20 -10.46 -15.45 4.21
CA MET A 20 -9.72 -16.47 4.96
C MET A 20 -10.59 -17.15 6.03
N SER A 21 -11.51 -16.41 6.68
CA SER A 21 -12.42 -16.98 7.67
C SER A 21 -13.49 -17.92 7.07
N MET A 22 -13.68 -17.91 5.75
CA MET A 22 -14.57 -18.87 5.09
C MET A 22 -13.92 -20.26 4.94
N ASP A 23 -12.59 -20.34 4.97
CA ASP A 23 -11.82 -21.58 4.92
C ASP A 23 -10.70 -21.54 5.97
N GLU A 24 -11.10 -21.55 7.25
CA GLU A 24 -10.18 -21.47 8.39
C GLU A 24 -9.13 -22.60 8.39
N SER A 25 -9.46 -23.74 7.78
CA SER A 25 -8.58 -24.90 7.66
C SER A 25 -7.50 -24.77 6.59
N ASN A 26 -7.70 -23.96 5.55
CA ASN A 26 -6.80 -23.88 4.40
C ASN A 26 -6.45 -22.45 4.00
N VAL A 27 -5.91 -21.69 4.95
CA VAL A 27 -5.28 -20.42 4.61
C VAL A 27 -4.08 -20.68 3.69
N ALA A 28 -4.18 -20.23 2.44
CA ALA A 28 -3.13 -20.41 1.46
C ALA A 28 -1.89 -19.56 1.79
N SER A 29 -0.70 -20.02 1.39
CA SER A 29 0.54 -19.23 1.63
C SER A 29 0.45 -17.84 1.04
N ILE A 30 -0.16 -17.72 -0.14
CA ILE A 30 -0.37 -16.45 -0.83
C ILE A 30 -1.24 -15.47 -0.02
N GLU A 31 -2.24 -15.96 0.72
CA GLU A 31 -3.11 -15.11 1.53
C GLU A 31 -2.36 -14.58 2.75
N ARG A 32 -1.50 -15.40 3.38
CA ARG A 32 -0.62 -14.95 4.46
C ARG A 32 0.36 -13.89 3.97
N ASP A 33 0.98 -14.13 2.82
CA ASP A 33 1.94 -13.18 2.23
C ASP A 33 1.25 -11.86 1.85
N LEU A 34 0.02 -11.94 1.32
CA LEU A 34 -0.79 -10.78 1.00
C LEU A 34 -1.21 -10.00 2.25
N MET A 35 -1.63 -10.69 3.31
CA MET A 35 -1.98 -10.06 4.59
C MET A 35 -0.78 -9.33 5.20
N LEU A 36 0.40 -9.96 5.18
CA LEU A 36 1.64 -9.33 5.63
C LEU A 36 1.98 -8.07 4.81
N SER A 37 1.78 -8.11 3.50
CA SER A 37 1.98 -6.95 2.61
C SER A 37 1.04 -5.80 2.97
N TYR A 38 -0.25 -6.07 3.20
CA TYR A 38 -1.21 -5.04 3.59
C TYR A 38 -0.90 -4.43 4.97
N ILE A 39 -0.46 -5.23 5.95
CA ILE A 39 -0.06 -4.70 7.27
C ILE A 39 1.15 -3.76 7.14
N LYS A 40 2.14 -4.12 6.33
CA LYS A 40 3.28 -3.25 6.04
C LYS A 40 2.84 -1.95 5.38
N GLN A 41 2.00 -2.01 4.34
CA GLN A 41 1.47 -0.83 3.67
C GLN A 41 0.65 0.06 4.62
N LEU A 42 -0.11 -0.53 5.54
CA LEU A 42 -0.85 0.22 6.55
C LEU A 42 0.11 1.00 7.45
N TYR A 43 1.14 0.33 7.98
CA TYR A 43 2.16 0.93 8.82
C TYR A 43 2.89 2.09 8.10
N GLU A 44 3.29 1.87 6.85
CA GLU A 44 3.95 2.88 6.02
C GLU A 44 3.10 4.14 5.82
N ASN A 45 1.78 4.01 5.65
CA ASN A 45 0.88 5.16 5.51
C ASN A 45 0.80 6.04 6.78
N PHE A 46 1.11 5.47 7.95
CA PHE A 46 1.21 6.22 9.20
C PHE A 46 2.59 6.84 9.41
N LEU A 47 3.66 6.22 8.88
CA LEU A 47 5.01 6.81 8.89
C LEU A 47 5.15 7.96 7.87
N HIS A 48 4.64 7.76 6.67
CA HIS A 48 4.83 8.66 5.54
C HIS A 48 3.52 9.38 5.20
N GLY A 49 3.47 10.70 5.45
CA GLY A 49 2.37 11.53 4.98
C GLY A 49 2.47 11.81 3.49
N GLU A 50 1.41 11.48 2.75
CA GLU A 50 1.09 11.83 1.34
C GLU A 50 2.22 11.91 0.29
N GLY A 51 3.40 11.34 0.53
CA GLY A 51 4.56 11.46 -0.37
C GLY A 51 5.38 10.20 -0.59
N SER A 52 5.14 9.13 0.17
CA SER A 52 5.86 7.85 -0.01
C SER A 52 4.88 6.77 -0.45
N GLN A 53 4.40 6.87 -1.68
CA GLN A 53 3.80 5.72 -2.34
C GLN A 53 4.96 4.83 -2.79
N PRO A 54 5.16 3.60 -2.25
CA PRO A 54 6.07 2.66 -2.87
C PRO A 54 5.45 2.38 -4.25
N GLY A 55 6.13 2.84 -5.29
CA GLY A 55 5.64 2.80 -6.66
C GLY A 55 5.14 1.39 -6.99
N ASN A 56 3.91 1.31 -7.48
CA ASN A 56 3.51 0.19 -8.32
C ASN A 56 4.58 0.05 -9.42
N PRO A 57 5.23 -1.10 -9.61
CA PRO A 57 6.22 -1.29 -10.68
C PRO A 57 5.58 -1.34 -12.10
N ALA A 58 4.47 -0.66 -12.34
CA ALA A 58 3.69 -0.75 -13.57
C ALA A 58 3.25 0.59 -14.19
N ASP A 59 3.73 1.76 -13.71
CA ASP A 59 3.46 3.04 -14.38
C ASP A 59 4.77 3.75 -14.80
N PRO A 60 5.17 3.71 -16.08
CA PRO A 60 6.41 4.33 -16.56
C PRO A 60 6.39 5.87 -16.63
N ARG A 61 5.43 6.59 -16.02
CA ARG A 61 5.13 7.95 -16.50
C ARG A 61 5.27 9.12 -15.54
N GLN A 62 5.92 8.99 -14.39
CA GLN A 62 6.11 10.15 -13.50
C GLN A 62 7.52 10.27 -12.92
N GLU A 63 8.49 10.55 -13.79
CA GLU A 63 9.69 11.30 -13.38
C GLU A 63 9.75 12.59 -14.20
N ARG A 64 9.03 13.62 -13.74
CA ARG A 64 9.35 15.02 -14.06
C ARG A 64 9.83 15.69 -12.78
N THR A 65 11.11 15.46 -12.52
CA THR A 65 11.92 16.20 -11.57
C THR A 65 11.85 17.68 -11.89
N THR A 66 11.41 18.46 -10.90
CA THR A 66 11.61 19.91 -10.83
C THR A 66 13.12 20.18 -10.89
N VAL A 67 13.57 20.92 -11.91
CA VAL A 67 14.86 21.63 -11.84
C VAL A 67 14.59 23.09 -12.19
N LYS A 68 14.49 23.91 -11.14
CA LYS A 68 14.58 25.38 -11.25
C LYS A 68 15.97 25.70 -11.81
N ARG A 69 16.03 26.25 -13.02
CA ARG A 69 17.26 26.83 -13.57
C ARG A 69 17.07 28.34 -13.65
N THR A 70 17.50 29.02 -12.60
CA THR A 70 17.77 30.46 -12.63
C THR A 70 19.06 30.69 -13.40
N TYR A 71 19.03 31.58 -14.39
CA TYR A 71 20.23 32.28 -14.84
C TYR A 71 19.95 33.78 -14.91
N THR A 72 20.96 34.49 -14.41
CA THR A 72 21.21 35.93 -14.39
C THR A 72 21.38 36.50 -15.79
#